data_AF-A0A815XL06-F1
#
_entry.id   AF-A0A815XL06-F1
#
_cell.length_a   1.000
_cell.length_b   1.000
_cell.length_c   1.000
_cell.angle_alpha   90.00
_cell.angle_beta   90.00
_cell.angle_gamma   90.00
#
_symmetry.space_group_name_H-M   'P 1'
#
loop_
_entity.id
_entity.type
_entity.pdbx_description
1 polymer ?
#
loop_
_entity_poly.entity_id
_entity_poly.type
_entity_poly.pdbx_seq_one_letter_code
_entity_poly.pdbx_strand_id
1 'polypeptide(L)'
;MDYLLMAILGALALGVNILGPASNRVFPVYFRNGEIVNPEFSYPFRRNIIPSWLAGLLAFIVPFIFIILLQIRLRSLDDVNTATMGLIFSLLSTTVFQVFIKWIIGGLRPYFFSVCKPNISVTSVGTGQGFHGLMFDRSICTGDEKEIDYAFETMPSGHSAIAFAGLLYCSLYLNGKLKIFANYRPQYWKFV
;
A
#
# COMPACT_ATOMS: atom_id res chain seq x y z
N MET A 1 -5.87 -22.64 -12.40
CA MET A 1 -5.90 -21.32 -11.76
C MET A 1 -6.60 -20.37 -12.72
N ASP A 2 -7.74 -19.82 -12.32
CA ASP A 2 -8.64 -19.12 -13.24
C ASP A 2 -8.18 -17.69 -13.51
N TYR A 3 -7.79 -17.39 -14.76
CA TYR A 3 -7.50 -16.03 -15.22
C TYR A 3 -8.65 -15.07 -14.95
N LEU A 4 -9.89 -15.59 -14.95
CA LEU A 4 -11.09 -14.87 -14.54
C LEU A 4 -10.96 -14.32 -13.11
N LEU A 5 -10.50 -15.13 -12.16
CA LEU A 5 -10.32 -14.69 -10.77
C LEU A 5 -9.27 -13.58 -10.67
N MET A 6 -8.15 -13.73 -11.38
CA MET A 6 -7.11 -12.69 -11.41
C MET A 6 -7.62 -11.39 -12.02
N ALA A 7 -8.42 -11.47 -13.09
CA ALA A 7 -9.06 -10.31 -13.71
C ALA A 7 -10.06 -9.63 -12.74
N ILE A 8 -10.87 -10.41 -12.03
CA ILE A 8 -11.81 -9.90 -11.02
C ILE A 8 -11.06 -9.19 -9.88
N LEU A 9 -9.99 -9.80 -9.35
CA LEU A 9 -9.18 -9.19 -8.30
C LEU A 9 -8.52 -7.88 -8.76
N GLY A 10 -8.00 -7.85 -9.99
CA GLY A 10 -7.45 -6.64 -10.58
C GLY A 10 -8.51 -5.54 -10.75
N ALA A 11 -9.69 -5.89 -11.26
CA ALA A 11 -10.80 -4.96 -11.42
C ALA A 11 -11.29 -4.41 -10.08
N LEU A 12 -11.38 -5.26 -9.05
CA LEU A 12 -11.78 -4.85 -7.71
C LEU A 12 -10.76 -3.90 -7.08
N ALA A 13 -9.46 -4.22 -7.18
CA ALA A 13 -8.40 -3.34 -6.68
C ALA A 13 -8.43 -1.95 -7.35
N LEU A 14 -8.61 -1.89 -8.67
CA LEU A 14 -8.71 -0.63 -9.42
C LEU A 14 -9.99 0.12 -9.08
N GLY A 15 -11.13 -0.57 -9.01
CA GLY A 15 -12.42 0.02 -8.68
C GLY A 15 -12.41 0.70 -7.32
N VAL A 16 -11.89 0.02 -6.29
CA VAL A 16 -11.81 0.58 -4.93
C VAL A 16 -10.77 1.70 -4.86
N ASN A 17 -9.72 1.71 -5.70
CA ASN A 17 -8.77 2.82 -5.74
C ASN A 17 -9.36 4.10 -6.36
N ILE A 18 -10.33 3.97 -7.28
CA ILE A 18 -11.01 5.10 -7.92
C ILE A 18 -12.13 5.64 -7.03
N LEU A 19 -12.82 4.76 -6.31
CA LEU A 19 -13.82 5.12 -5.31
C LEU A 19 -13.07 5.67 -4.09
N GLY A 20 -13.02 7.01 -3.96
CA GLY A 20 -12.32 7.68 -2.87
C GLY A 20 -12.65 7.13 -1.47
N PRO A 21 -11.79 7.42 -0.46
CA PRO A 21 -11.90 6.82 0.87
C PRO A 21 -13.25 7.10 1.53
N ALA A 22 -13.89 6.06 2.08
CA ALA A 22 -15.16 6.19 2.81
C ALA A 22 -15.01 6.79 4.22
N SER A 23 -13.78 6.88 4.74
CA SER A 23 -13.51 7.32 6.11
C SER A 23 -13.49 8.85 6.20
N ASN A 24 -14.50 9.42 6.87
CA ASN A 24 -14.54 10.84 7.21
C ASN A 24 -14.12 11.03 8.68
N ARG A 25 -12.82 11.03 8.93
CA ARG A 25 -12.27 11.17 10.27
C ARG A 25 -12.07 12.64 10.60
N VAL A 26 -12.69 13.06 11.71
CA VAL A 26 -12.44 14.38 12.29
C VAL A 26 -11.04 14.50 12.89
N PHE A 27 -10.44 15.68 12.79
CA PHE A 27 -9.11 15.97 13.30
C PHE A 27 -9.06 17.33 14.04
N PRO A 28 -8.24 17.46 15.08
CA PRO A 28 -8.05 18.73 15.77
C PRO A 28 -7.01 19.59 15.04
N VAL A 29 -7.19 20.91 15.03
CA VAL A 29 -6.27 21.84 14.32
C VAL A 29 -5.50 22.72 15.29
N TYR A 30 -6.19 23.64 15.96
CA TYR A 30 -5.62 24.61 16.90
C TYR A 30 -6.21 24.44 18.30
N PHE A 31 -5.38 24.58 19.32
CA PHE A 31 -5.81 24.84 20.68
C PHE A 31 -6.30 26.30 20.83
N ARG A 32 -7.00 26.60 21.93
CA ARG A 32 -7.47 27.98 22.25
C ARG A 32 -6.34 29.01 22.37
N ASN A 33 -5.12 28.57 22.68
CA ASN A 33 -3.92 29.40 22.77
C ASN A 33 -3.24 29.65 21.39
N GLY A 34 -3.78 29.08 20.31
CA GLY A 34 -3.22 29.19 18.96
C GLY A 34 -2.11 28.18 18.64
N GLU A 35 -1.77 27.29 19.57
CA GLU A 35 -0.81 26.22 19.31
C GLU A 35 -1.45 25.08 18.50
N ILE A 36 -0.62 24.37 17.72
CA ILE A 36 -1.05 23.23 16.91
C ILE A 36 -1.21 22.02 17.84
N VAL A 37 -2.35 21.33 17.75
CA VAL A 37 -2.65 20.19 18.64
C VAL A 37 -1.73 19.00 18.39
N ASN A 38 -1.50 18.69 17.11
CA ASN A 38 -0.68 17.56 16.68
C ASN A 38 0.43 18.04 15.73
N PRO A 39 1.60 18.44 16.25
CA PRO A 39 2.70 18.89 15.40
C PRO A 39 3.23 17.79 14.46
N GLU A 40 3.00 16.50 14.80
CA GLU A 40 3.39 15.36 13.97
C GLU A 40 2.75 15.34 12.57
N PHE A 41 1.62 16.03 12.37
CA PHE A 41 0.92 16.12 11.07
C PHE A 41 1.22 17.41 10.30
N SER A 42 2.18 18.21 10.78
CA SER A 42 2.55 19.52 10.21
C SER A 42 3.84 19.50 9.38
N TYR A 43 4.38 18.34 9.06
CA TYR A 43 5.58 18.24 8.21
C TYR A 43 5.30 18.74 6.78
N PRO A 44 6.31 19.27 6.07
CA PRO A 44 6.14 19.72 4.70
C PRO A 44 5.86 18.54 3.76
N PHE A 45 4.98 18.77 2.77
CA PHE A 45 4.72 17.82 1.71
C PHE A 45 6.00 17.45 0.96
N ARG A 46 6.28 16.15 0.87
CA ARG A 46 7.36 15.59 0.04
C ARG A 46 6.77 14.63 -0.98
N ARG A 47 7.18 14.78 -2.24
CA ARG A 47 6.78 13.89 -3.31
C ARG A 47 7.43 12.51 -3.14
N ASN A 48 6.72 11.46 -3.54
CA ASN A 48 7.21 10.10 -3.51
C ASN A 48 8.42 9.95 -4.45
N ILE A 49 9.51 9.34 -3.96
CA ILE A 49 10.72 9.07 -4.76
C ILE A 49 10.40 8.02 -5.85
N ILE A 50 9.65 6.98 -5.48
CA ILE A 50 9.24 5.90 -6.39
C ILE A 50 7.72 6.00 -6.59
N PRO A 51 7.23 6.17 -7.83
CA PRO A 51 5.80 6.20 -8.09
C PRO A 51 5.19 4.80 -7.89
N SER A 52 3.93 4.74 -7.48
CA SER A 52 3.26 3.48 -7.11
C SER A 52 3.26 2.43 -8.23
N TRP A 53 3.12 2.85 -9.49
CA TRP A 53 3.17 1.95 -10.65
C TRP A 53 4.55 1.30 -10.81
N LEU A 54 5.63 2.07 -10.58
CA LEU A 54 7.00 1.57 -10.70
C LEU A 54 7.32 0.59 -9.57
N ALA A 55 6.81 0.85 -8.35
CA ALA A 55 6.95 -0.08 -7.23
C ALA A 55 6.28 -1.43 -7.53
N GLY A 56 5.06 -1.42 -8.08
CA GLY A 56 4.36 -2.63 -8.50
C GLY A 56 5.10 -3.39 -9.60
N LEU A 57 5.63 -2.68 -10.59
CA LEU A 57 6.42 -3.26 -11.67
C LEU A 57 7.71 -3.90 -11.15
N LEU A 58 8.44 -3.21 -10.26
CA LEU A 58 9.67 -3.76 -9.65
C LEU A 58 9.39 -5.00 -8.80
N ALA A 59 8.28 -5.00 -8.04
CA ALA A 59 7.89 -6.15 -7.22
C ALA A 59 7.49 -7.39 -8.05
N PHE A 60 7.12 -7.22 -9.32
CA PHE A 60 6.94 -8.32 -10.25
C PHE A 60 8.25 -8.72 -10.94
N ILE A 61 8.97 -7.76 -11.53
CA ILE A 61 10.16 -8.03 -12.35
C ILE A 61 11.26 -8.69 -11.53
N VAL A 62 11.51 -8.23 -10.30
CA VAL A 62 12.62 -8.75 -9.48
C VAL A 62 12.42 -10.25 -9.19
N PRO A 63 11.30 -10.72 -8.59
CA PRO A 63 11.02 -12.15 -8.43
C PRO A 63 10.97 -12.92 -9.75
N PHE A 64 10.39 -12.33 -10.80
CA PHE A 64 10.27 -13.00 -12.10
C PHE A 64 11.62 -13.34 -12.73
N ILE A 65 12.61 -12.43 -12.62
CA ILE A 65 13.98 -12.70 -13.06
C ILE A 65 14.58 -13.89 -12.30
N PHE A 66 14.42 -13.94 -10.97
CA PHE A 66 14.92 -15.07 -10.17
C PHE A 66 14.27 -16.40 -10.57
N ILE A 67 12.95 -16.41 -10.82
CA ILE A 67 12.22 -17.59 -11.28
C ILE A 67 12.76 -18.05 -12.65
N ILE A 68 12.93 -17.13 -13.61
CA ILE A 68 13.47 -17.46 -14.94
C ILE A 68 14.89 -18.03 -14.85
N LEU A 69 15.78 -17.39 -14.08
CA LEU A 69 17.17 -17.83 -13.96
C LEU A 69 17.28 -19.26 -13.43
N LEU A 70 16.43 -19.63 -12.46
CA LEU A 70 16.35 -20.99 -11.97
C LEU A 70 15.73 -21.95 -12.98
N GLN A 71 14.74 -21.49 -13.72
CA GLN A 71 14.10 -22.37 -14.69
C GLN A 71 14.95 -22.63 -15.93
N ILE A 72 15.80 -21.69 -16.34
CA ILE A 72 16.80 -21.92 -17.40
C ILE A 72 17.71 -23.09 -17.01
N ARG A 73 18.04 -23.23 -15.71
CA ARG A 73 18.80 -24.38 -15.19
C ARG A 73 17.98 -25.66 -15.15
N LEU A 74 16.71 -25.57 -14.73
CA LEU A 74 15.82 -26.72 -14.58
C LEU A 74 15.17 -27.23 -15.87
N ARG A 75 15.24 -26.46 -16.97
CA ARG A 75 14.70 -26.78 -18.30
C ARG A 75 13.24 -27.24 -18.35
N SER A 76 12.36 -26.70 -17.50
CA SER A 76 10.91 -27.02 -17.55
C SER A 76 10.07 -25.75 -17.78
N LEU A 77 9.30 -25.68 -18.88
CA LEU A 77 8.51 -24.48 -19.19
C LEU A 77 7.22 -24.40 -18.37
N ASP A 78 6.64 -25.54 -18.01
CA ASP A 78 5.39 -25.62 -17.24
C ASP A 78 5.54 -25.06 -15.82
N ASP A 79 6.72 -25.24 -15.24
CA ASP A 79 7.09 -24.69 -13.93
C ASP A 79 7.16 -23.15 -13.96
N VAL A 80 7.66 -22.54 -15.04
CA VAL A 80 7.68 -21.07 -15.18
C VAL A 80 6.28 -20.52 -15.24
N ASN A 81 5.40 -21.14 -16.04
CA ASN A 81 4.02 -20.68 -16.13
C ASN A 81 3.34 -20.76 -14.76
N THR A 82 3.46 -21.91 -14.08
CA THR A 82 2.86 -22.11 -12.76
C THR A 82 3.41 -21.12 -11.71
N ALA A 83 4.73 -20.90 -11.69
CA ALA A 83 5.37 -19.95 -10.77
C ALA A 83 5.00 -18.49 -11.06
N THR A 84 4.89 -18.13 -12.33
CA THR A 84 4.51 -16.78 -12.74
C THR A 84 3.06 -16.48 -12.36
N MET A 85 2.15 -17.44 -12.56
CA MET A 85 0.76 -17.30 -12.14
C MET A 85 0.64 -17.17 -10.62
N GLY A 86 1.41 -17.94 -9.85
CA GLY A 86 1.46 -17.82 -8.39
C GLY A 86 1.97 -16.45 -7.93
N LEU A 87 2.99 -15.90 -8.59
CA LEU A 87 3.51 -14.56 -8.31
C LEU A 87 2.45 -13.48 -8.57
N ILE A 88 1.79 -13.51 -9.73
CA ILE A 88 0.73 -12.56 -10.08
C ILE A 88 -0.39 -12.62 -9.05
N PHE A 89 -0.82 -13.83 -8.68
CA PHE A 89 -1.87 -14.01 -7.67
C PHE A 89 -1.48 -13.46 -6.30
N SER A 90 -0.23 -13.66 -5.86
CA SER A 90 0.29 -13.11 -4.60
C SER A 90 0.28 -11.57 -4.58
N LEU A 91 0.61 -10.94 -5.71
CA LEU A 91 0.61 -9.48 -5.85
C LEU A 91 -0.82 -8.92 -5.87
N LEU A 92 -1.72 -9.55 -6.64
CA LEU A 92 -3.11 -9.12 -6.77
C LEU A 92 -3.87 -9.25 -5.45
N SER A 93 -3.77 -10.42 -4.79
CA SER A 93 -4.41 -10.64 -3.50
C SER A 93 -3.94 -9.60 -2.46
N THR A 94 -2.63 -9.38 -2.34
CA THR A 94 -2.09 -8.39 -1.42
C THR A 94 -2.56 -6.98 -1.73
N THR A 95 -2.64 -6.61 -3.01
CA THR A 95 -3.14 -5.28 -3.43
C THR A 95 -4.60 -5.09 -3.03
N VAL A 96 -5.45 -6.10 -3.26
CA VAL A 96 -6.87 -6.06 -2.86
C VAL A 96 -7.01 -5.87 -1.35
N PHE A 97 -6.30 -6.69 -0.55
CA PHE A 97 -6.33 -6.55 0.90
C PHE A 97 -5.81 -5.17 1.35
N GLN A 98 -4.72 -4.69 0.76
CA GLN A 98 -4.14 -3.39 1.10
C GLN A 98 -5.09 -2.23 0.78
N VAL A 99 -5.76 -2.25 -0.38
CA VAL A 99 -6.71 -1.21 -0.76
C VAL A 99 -7.96 -1.27 0.14
N PHE A 100 -8.46 -2.47 0.43
CA PHE A 100 -9.61 -2.65 1.32
C PHE A 100 -9.34 -2.14 2.74
N ILE A 101 -8.18 -2.45 3.31
CA ILE A 101 -7.78 -1.97 4.64
C ILE A 101 -7.63 -0.44 4.64
N LYS A 102 -7.02 0.13 3.60
CA LYS A 102 -6.92 1.59 3.46
C LYS A 102 -8.28 2.27 3.45
N TRP A 103 -9.24 1.66 2.74
CA TRP A 103 -10.57 2.22 2.59
C TRP A 103 -11.37 2.23 3.91
N ILE A 104 -11.16 1.22 4.77
CA ILE A 104 -11.85 1.09 6.06
C ILE A 104 -11.17 1.91 7.16
N ILE A 105 -9.86 1.73 7.34
CA ILE A 105 -9.15 2.30 8.51
C ILE A 105 -8.73 3.74 8.22
N GLY A 106 -8.14 3.98 7.05
CA GLY A 106 -7.50 5.25 6.71
C GLY A 106 -6.46 5.70 7.75
N GLY A 107 -6.15 6.99 7.73
CA GLY A 107 -5.37 7.69 8.75
C GLY A 107 -4.64 8.92 8.21
N LEU A 108 -4.23 9.82 9.11
CA LEU A 108 -3.67 11.13 8.78
C LEU A 108 -2.15 11.06 8.56
N ARG A 109 -1.68 11.44 7.37
CA ARG A 109 -0.25 11.45 7.07
C ARG A 109 0.49 12.57 7.80
N PRO A 110 1.81 12.43 8.04
CA PRO A 110 2.61 13.45 8.71
C PRO A 110 2.61 14.83 8.03
N TYR A 111 2.24 14.91 6.75
CA TYR A 111 2.15 16.16 6.00
C TYR A 111 0.73 16.69 5.80
N PHE A 112 -0.26 16.10 6.49
CA PHE A 112 -1.68 16.37 6.27
C PHE A 112 -2.03 17.87 6.34
N PHE A 113 -1.56 18.60 7.35
CA PHE A 113 -1.89 20.03 7.47
C PHE A 113 -1.30 20.89 6.34
N SER A 114 -0.17 20.50 5.77
CA SER A 114 0.45 21.23 4.65
C SER A 114 -0.38 21.15 3.37
N VAL A 115 -1.13 20.06 3.20
CA VAL A 115 -2.00 19.82 2.04
C VAL A 115 -3.41 20.33 2.31
N CYS A 116 -3.97 20.05 3.48
CA CYS A 116 -5.32 20.48 3.85
C CYS A 116 -5.48 22.00 3.81
N LYS A 117 -4.47 22.78 4.23
CA LYS A 117 -4.52 24.26 4.30
C LYS A 117 -5.82 24.73 4.97
N PRO A 118 -5.96 24.51 6.28
CA PRO A 118 -7.21 24.77 6.99
C PRO A 118 -7.57 26.27 6.93
N ASN A 119 -8.76 26.60 6.42
CA ASN A 119 -9.27 27.98 6.39
C ASN A 119 -10.08 28.28 7.64
N ILE A 120 -9.44 28.17 8.80
CA ILE A 120 -10.05 28.50 10.10
C ILE A 120 -9.13 29.45 10.88
N SER A 121 -9.73 30.50 11.45
CA SER A 121 -9.04 31.41 12.35
C SER A 121 -9.01 30.86 13.78
N VAL A 122 -8.03 31.26 14.59
CA VAL A 122 -7.94 30.87 16.02
C VAL A 122 -9.21 31.25 16.81
N THR A 123 -10.02 32.19 16.29
CA THR A 123 -11.27 32.67 16.88
C THR A 123 -12.48 31.74 16.65
N SER A 124 -12.40 30.76 15.74
CA SER A 124 -13.45 29.74 15.55
C SER A 124 -13.26 28.49 16.42
N VAL A 125 -12.38 28.56 17.42
CA VAL A 125 -12.17 27.48 18.38
C VAL A 125 -13.41 27.34 19.29
N GLY A 126 -14.15 26.25 19.12
CA GLY A 126 -15.42 25.99 19.80
C GLY A 126 -16.63 25.83 18.87
N THR A 127 -16.48 26.09 17.56
CA THR A 127 -17.53 25.82 16.55
C THR A 127 -17.41 24.42 15.93
N GLY A 128 -16.33 23.69 16.24
CA GLY A 128 -16.12 22.32 15.80
C GLY A 128 -16.95 21.32 16.59
N GLN A 129 -16.86 20.05 16.19
CA GLN A 129 -17.51 18.93 16.89
C GLN A 129 -16.61 18.40 18.02
N GLY A 130 -17.18 17.61 18.93
CA GLY A 130 -16.42 16.89 19.96
C GLY A 130 -15.99 17.70 21.20
N PHE A 131 -15.07 17.14 22.00
CA PHE A 131 -14.64 17.70 23.28
C PHE A 131 -13.97 19.08 23.07
N HIS A 132 -14.49 20.11 23.76
CA HIS A 132 -14.13 21.53 23.58
C HIS A 132 -14.36 22.13 22.17
N GLY A 133 -15.08 21.44 21.28
CA GLY A 133 -15.39 21.94 19.92
C GLY A 133 -14.15 22.16 19.05
N LEU A 134 -13.15 21.31 19.21
CA LEU A 134 -11.83 21.40 18.58
C LEU A 134 -11.70 20.52 17.32
N MET A 135 -12.63 19.60 17.07
CA MET A 135 -12.53 18.64 15.98
C MET A 135 -13.25 19.17 14.73
N PHE A 136 -12.57 19.09 13.59
CA PHE A 136 -13.08 19.53 12.29
C PHE A 136 -13.02 18.39 11.27
N ASP A 137 -13.92 18.46 10.29
CA ASP A 137 -14.01 17.52 9.18
C ASP A 137 -13.25 18.03 7.95
N ARG A 138 -13.16 17.21 6.91
CA ARG A 138 -12.52 17.56 5.63
C ARG A 138 -13.02 18.87 5.00
N SER A 139 -14.23 19.32 5.34
CA SER A 139 -14.85 20.54 4.81
C SER A 139 -14.07 21.84 5.08
N ILE A 140 -13.17 21.85 6.06
CA ILE A 140 -12.33 23.03 6.34
C ILE A 140 -11.08 23.14 5.47
N CYS A 141 -10.76 22.07 4.72
CA CYS A 141 -9.58 22.04 3.86
C CYS A 141 -9.84 22.79 2.55
N THR A 142 -8.85 23.55 2.09
CA THR A 142 -8.90 24.32 0.83
C THR A 142 -7.90 23.85 -0.22
N GLY A 143 -7.09 22.84 0.10
CA GLY A 143 -6.14 22.22 -0.83
C GLY A 143 -6.79 21.38 -1.92
N ASP A 144 -5.94 20.71 -2.71
CA ASP A 144 -6.39 19.80 -3.77
C ASP A 144 -7.07 18.56 -3.16
N GLU A 145 -8.27 18.24 -3.64
CA GLU A 145 -9.10 17.15 -3.13
C GLU A 145 -8.35 15.81 -3.20
N LYS A 146 -7.65 15.55 -4.30
CA LYS A 146 -6.89 14.30 -4.51
C LYS A 146 -5.73 14.14 -3.55
N GLU A 147 -5.00 15.23 -3.29
CA GLU A 147 -3.88 15.21 -2.35
C GLU A 147 -4.39 15.05 -0.90
N ILE A 148 -5.55 15.63 -0.59
CA ILE A 148 -6.21 15.48 0.70
C ILE A 148 -6.65 14.02 0.91
N ASP A 149 -7.32 13.40 -0.06
CA ASP A 149 -7.71 11.98 0.03
C ASP A 149 -6.49 11.09 0.25
N TYR A 150 -5.42 11.33 -0.51
CA TYR A 150 -4.18 10.60 -0.34
C TYR A 150 -3.53 10.83 1.03
N ALA A 151 -3.72 12.01 1.62
CA ALA A 151 -3.26 12.32 2.98
C ALA A 151 -4.11 11.66 4.08
N PHE A 152 -5.34 11.24 3.78
CA PHE A 152 -6.20 10.42 4.64
C PHE A 152 -5.93 8.91 4.52
N GLU A 153 -5.02 8.49 3.66
CA GLU A 153 -4.63 7.08 3.48
C GLU A 153 -3.21 6.80 4.01
N THR A 154 -3.02 6.63 5.33
CA THR A 154 -1.70 6.27 5.88
C THR A 154 -1.39 4.79 5.93
N MET A 155 -2.35 3.98 6.34
CA MET A 155 -2.14 2.61 6.79
C MET A 155 -2.90 1.63 5.90
N PRO A 156 -2.28 0.56 5.38
CA PRO A 156 -0.84 0.26 5.32
C PRO A 156 -0.12 0.86 4.09
N SER A 157 1.22 0.89 4.11
CA SER A 157 2.05 1.30 2.97
C SER A 157 1.88 0.35 1.77
N GLY A 158 1.48 0.88 0.62
CA GLY A 158 1.29 0.08 -0.61
C GLY A 158 2.62 -0.44 -1.17
N HIS A 159 3.65 0.40 -1.19
CA HIS A 159 5.00 0.02 -1.65
C HIS A 159 5.56 -1.14 -0.83
N SER A 160 5.43 -1.07 0.50
CA SER A 160 5.94 -2.10 1.41
C SER A 160 5.15 -3.40 1.28
N ALA A 161 3.82 -3.33 1.21
CA ALA A 161 2.96 -4.51 1.07
C ALA A 161 3.23 -5.27 -0.24
N ILE A 162 3.30 -4.55 -1.36
CA ILE A 162 3.53 -5.15 -2.68
C ILE A 162 4.96 -5.72 -2.79
N ALA A 163 5.97 -5.01 -2.28
CA ALA A 163 7.35 -5.51 -2.24
C ALA A 163 7.47 -6.78 -1.37
N PHE A 164 6.82 -6.78 -0.20
CA PHE A 164 6.79 -7.95 0.68
C PHE A 164 6.14 -9.15 0.01
N ALA A 165 4.98 -8.97 -0.65
CA ALA A 165 4.29 -10.06 -1.34
C ALA A 165 5.15 -10.70 -2.45
N GLY A 166 5.78 -9.88 -3.30
CA GLY A 166 6.64 -10.39 -4.38
C GLY A 166 7.88 -11.11 -3.87
N LEU A 167 8.60 -10.51 -2.91
CA LEU A 167 9.83 -11.09 -2.37
C LEU A 167 9.57 -12.31 -1.47
N LEU A 168 8.47 -12.30 -0.69
CA LEU A 168 8.08 -13.45 0.12
C LEU A 168 7.70 -14.64 -0.77
N TYR A 169 6.93 -14.41 -1.83
CA TYR A 169 6.62 -15.44 -2.81
C TYR A 169 7.91 -16.01 -3.43
N CYS A 170 8.84 -15.14 -3.83
CA CYS A 170 10.14 -15.55 -4.34
C CYS A 170 10.90 -16.42 -3.33
N SER A 171 10.94 -16.01 -2.06
CA SER A 171 11.62 -16.76 -0.99
C SER A 171 11.00 -18.15 -0.80
N LEU A 172 9.68 -18.25 -0.79
CA LEU A 172 8.97 -19.53 -0.70
C LEU A 172 9.20 -20.41 -1.94
N TYR A 173 9.21 -19.82 -3.13
CA TYR A 173 9.52 -20.54 -4.38
C TYR A 173 10.94 -21.11 -4.36
N LEU A 174 11.93 -20.29 -3.97
CA LEU A 174 13.32 -20.72 -3.79
C LEU A 174 13.42 -21.85 -2.79
N ASN A 175 12.70 -21.75 -1.67
CA ASN A 175 12.68 -22.80 -0.66
C ASN A 175 12.07 -24.11 -1.22
N GLY A 176 10.98 -24.03 -1.99
CA GLY A 176 10.34 -25.21 -2.59
C GLY A 176 11.24 -25.95 -3.58
N LYS A 177 12.04 -25.23 -4.39
CA LYS A 177 12.95 -25.83 -5.36
C LYS A 177 14.27 -26.30 -4.72
N LEU A 178 14.91 -25.46 -3.91
CA LEU A 178 16.21 -25.77 -3.29
C LEU A 178 16.10 -26.61 -2.01
N LYS A 179 14.91 -26.65 -1.39
CA LYS A 179 14.61 -27.42 -0.16
C LYS A 179 15.55 -27.12 1.00
N ILE A 180 15.90 -25.84 1.17
CA ILE A 180 16.88 -25.37 2.17
C ILE A 180 16.47 -25.74 3.60
N PHE A 181 15.17 -25.74 3.89
CA PHE A 181 14.62 -26.09 5.22
C PHE A 181 14.10 -27.55 5.32
N ALA A 182 14.37 -28.40 4.34
CA ALA A 182 13.93 -29.79 4.41
C ALA A 182 14.78 -30.62 5.38
N ASN A 183 14.15 -31.58 6.06
CA ASN A 183 14.82 -32.50 6.99
C ASN A 183 15.69 -33.58 6.28
N TYR A 184 15.86 -33.48 4.97
CA TYR A 184 16.70 -34.37 4.18
C TYR A 184 17.60 -33.55 3.27
N ARG A 185 18.80 -34.08 2.97
CA ARG A 185 19.74 -33.43 2.06
C ARG A 185 19.17 -33.48 0.64
N PRO A 186 18.84 -32.35 0.01
CA PRO A 186 18.36 -32.37 -1.35
C PRO A 186 19.53 -32.67 -2.30
N GLN A 187 19.22 -33.38 -3.38
CA GLN A 187 20.21 -33.83 -4.36
C GLN A 187 20.57 -32.65 -5.29
N TYR A 188 21.36 -31.71 -4.80
CA TYR A 188 21.74 -30.48 -5.53
C TYR A 188 22.40 -30.76 -6.88
N TRP A 189 23.07 -31.90 -7.04
CA TRP A 189 23.68 -32.33 -8.31
C TRP A 189 22.67 -32.58 -9.44
N LYS A 190 21.38 -32.72 -9.15
CA LYS A 190 20.33 -32.82 -10.17
C LYS A 190 19.93 -31.46 -10.78
N PHE A 191 20.38 -30.36 -10.18
CA PHE A 191 20.15 -29.00 -10.66
C PHE A 191 21.31 -28.46 -11.52
N VAL A 192 22.44 -29.20 -11.62
CA VAL A 192 23.64 -28.84 -12.39
C VAL A 192 23.63 -29.51 -13.75
#